data_AF-A0A853GHM7-F1
#
_entry.id   AF-A0A853GHM7-F1
#
_cell.length_a   1.000
_cell.length_b   1.000
_cell.length_c   1.000
_cell.angle_alpha   90.00
_cell.angle_beta   90.00
_cell.angle_gamma   90.00
#
_symmetry.space_group_name_H-M   'P 1'
#
loop_
_entity.id
_entity.type
_entity.pdbx_description
1 polymer ?
#
loop_
_entity_poly.entity_id
_entity_poly.type
_entity_poly.pdbx_seq_one_letter_code
_entity_poly.pdbx_strand_id
1 'polypeptide(L)'
;MPLNKHIETDSSDDPWEAIVSAWADGEEEFRPEDLDSPYGRQVWDTYHLIGDVLRTPELAVKPSDLFYARISKAIDAEPTIIAPGNLRRRSGVRMGLSGLAVAAAVASVVWVAMPYFVPMDGSVETPRILATSEDSGLRDYLSAHQEIAGASPVRQVSFGAGRQ
;
A
#
# COMPACT_ATOMS: atom_id res chain seq x y z
N MET A 1 -1.50 61.40 10.10
CA MET A 1 -1.29 59.94 10.10
C MET A 1 -2.59 59.28 9.69
N PRO A 2 -2.78 58.87 8.42
CA PRO A 2 -3.92 58.02 8.08
C PRO A 2 -3.62 56.58 8.47
N LEU A 3 -4.61 55.98 9.10
CA LEU A 3 -4.67 54.61 9.62
C LEU A 3 -4.65 53.63 8.43
N ASN A 4 -3.60 52.82 8.32
CA ASN A 4 -3.54 51.72 7.37
C ASN A 4 -4.68 50.75 7.67
N LYS A 5 -5.71 50.77 6.83
CA LYS A 5 -6.74 49.74 6.83
C LYS A 5 -6.07 48.49 6.27
N HIS A 6 -5.78 47.53 7.14
CA HIS A 6 -5.40 46.19 6.72
C HIS A 6 -6.50 45.70 5.76
N ILE A 7 -6.12 45.48 4.51
CA ILE A 7 -6.93 44.76 3.55
C ILE A 7 -6.83 43.31 4.02
N GLU A 8 -7.79 42.88 4.84
CA GLU A 8 -8.13 41.47 4.93
C GLU A 8 -8.66 41.10 3.55
N THR A 9 -7.83 40.41 2.77
CA THR A 9 -8.27 39.68 1.59
C THR A 9 -9.18 38.55 2.10
N ASP A 10 -10.48 38.84 2.12
CA ASP A 10 -11.53 37.86 2.31
C ASP A 10 -11.40 36.82 1.18
N SER A 11 -10.92 35.63 1.51
CA SER A 11 -10.66 34.48 0.62
C SER A 11 -11.94 33.81 0.13
N SER A 12 -13.03 34.57 0.01
CA SER A 12 -14.39 34.04 -0.16
C SER A 12 -14.92 34.20 -1.59
N ASP A 13 -14.25 34.98 -2.44
CA ASP A 13 -14.65 35.26 -3.83
C ASP A 13 -13.47 35.10 -4.80
N ASP A 14 -12.60 34.11 -4.58
CA ASP A 14 -11.53 33.85 -5.56
C ASP A 14 -12.16 33.44 -6.90
N PRO A 15 -11.76 34.08 -8.01
CA PRO A 15 -12.26 33.73 -9.33
C PRO A 15 -12.11 32.23 -9.54
N TRP A 16 -13.13 31.58 -10.09
CA TRP A 16 -13.13 30.12 -10.32
C TRP A 16 -11.81 29.57 -10.91
N GLU A 17 -11.20 30.29 -11.84
CA GLU A 17 -9.90 29.93 -12.45
C GLU A 17 -8.75 29.88 -11.43
N ALA A 18 -8.77 30.75 -10.42
CA ALA A 18 -7.79 30.77 -9.35
C ALA A 18 -7.91 29.52 -8.46
N ILE A 19 -9.14 29.09 -8.15
CA ILE A 19 -9.40 27.84 -7.42
C ILE A 19 -8.86 26.64 -8.22
N VAL A 20 -9.14 26.58 -9.52
CA VAL A 20 -8.64 25.49 -10.38
C VAL A 20 -7.11 25.53 -10.50
N SER A 21 -6.50 26.72 -10.57
CA SER A 21 -5.05 26.90 -10.55
C SER A 21 -4.45 26.40 -9.23
N ALA A 22 -5.04 26.74 -8.10
CA ALA A 22 -4.60 26.28 -6.78
C ALA A 22 -4.66 24.75 -6.67
N TRP A 23 -5.69 24.12 -7.25
CA TRP A 23 -5.76 22.65 -7.35
C TRP A 23 -4.68 22.06 -8.25
N ALA A 24 -4.39 22.69 -9.40
CA ALA A 24 -3.35 22.23 -10.31
C ALA A 24 -1.94 22.30 -9.67
N ASP A 25 -1.73 23.30 -8.80
CA ASP A 25 -0.48 23.49 -8.04
C ASP A 25 -0.46 22.71 -6.70
N GLY A 26 -1.58 22.11 -6.30
CA GLY A 26 -1.72 21.33 -5.07
C GLY A 26 -1.76 22.17 -3.79
N GLU A 27 -2.10 23.46 -3.90
CA GLU A 27 -2.17 24.42 -2.79
C GLU A 27 -3.48 24.34 -2.01
N GLU A 28 -4.54 23.78 -2.62
CA GLU A 28 -5.87 23.62 -2.04
C GLU A 28 -6.39 22.17 -2.04
N GLU A 29 -7.42 21.89 -1.22
CA GLU A 29 -8.10 20.60 -1.20
C GLU A 29 -8.87 20.37 -2.51
N PHE A 30 -8.50 19.29 -3.20
CA PHE A 30 -9.09 18.92 -4.49
C PHE A 30 -10.54 18.44 -4.35
N ARG A 31 -11.46 19.11 -5.07
CA ARG A 31 -12.89 18.76 -5.14
C ARG A 31 -13.30 18.30 -6.54
N PRO A 32 -13.36 16.99 -6.80
CA PRO A 32 -13.66 16.47 -8.14
C PRO A 32 -15.06 16.83 -8.64
N GLU A 33 -16.05 16.97 -7.75
CA GLU A 33 -17.43 17.33 -8.09
C GLU A 33 -17.55 18.66 -8.84
N ASP A 34 -16.65 19.60 -8.56
CA ASP A 34 -16.67 20.93 -9.19
C ASP A 34 -16.10 20.88 -10.62
N LEU A 35 -15.35 19.82 -10.96
CA LEU A 35 -14.85 19.54 -12.32
C LEU A 35 -15.84 18.74 -13.18
N ASP A 36 -17.00 18.34 -12.67
CA ASP A 36 -17.98 17.56 -13.45
C ASP A 36 -18.65 18.37 -14.58
N SER A 37 -18.46 19.68 -14.60
CA SER A 37 -18.91 20.53 -15.72
C SER A 37 -18.00 20.42 -16.96
N PRO A 38 -18.55 20.55 -18.18
CA PRO A 38 -17.72 20.60 -19.39
C PRO A 38 -16.68 21.72 -19.38
N TYR A 39 -17.03 22.85 -18.76
CA TYR A 39 -16.16 24.02 -18.61
C TYR A 39 -15.01 23.73 -17.64
N GLY A 40 -15.29 23.16 -16.47
CA GLY A 40 -14.27 22.79 -15.47
C GLY A 40 -13.22 21.83 -16.02
N ARG A 41 -13.66 20.77 -16.75
CA ARG A 41 -12.73 19.87 -17.44
C ARG A 41 -11.84 20.59 -18.45
N GLN A 42 -12.42 21.49 -19.25
CA GLN A 42 -11.65 22.24 -20.25
C GLN A 42 -10.57 23.13 -19.60
N VAL A 43 -10.91 23.79 -18.50
CA VAL A 43 -9.98 24.63 -17.75
C VAL A 43 -8.85 23.78 -17.17
N TRP A 44 -9.20 22.68 -16.50
CA TRP A 44 -8.25 21.72 -15.93
C TRP A 44 -7.26 21.18 -16.97
N ASP A 45 -7.78 20.73 -18.12
CA ASP A 45 -6.98 20.24 -19.25
C ASP A 45 -6.02 21.32 -19.79
N THR A 46 -6.49 22.56 -19.83
CA THR A 46 -5.71 23.71 -20.34
C THR A 46 -4.54 24.03 -19.42
N TYR A 47 -4.77 24.09 -18.11
CA TYR A 47 -3.70 24.33 -17.14
C TYR A 47 -2.64 23.24 -17.15
N HIS A 48 -3.05 21.96 -17.21
CA HIS A 48 -2.11 20.85 -17.32
C HIS A 48 -1.31 20.91 -18.62
N LEU A 49 -1.95 21.23 -19.75
CA LEU A 49 -1.26 21.39 -21.03
C LEU A 49 -0.24 22.54 -21.00
N ILE A 50 -0.58 23.68 -20.38
CA ILE A 50 0.39 24.78 -20.17
C ILE A 50 1.57 24.28 -19.34
N GLY A 51 1.30 23.56 -18.25
CA GLY A 51 2.32 22.95 -17.40
C GLY A 51 3.24 22.00 -18.17
N ASP A 52 2.68 21.16 -19.03
CA ASP A 52 3.42 20.21 -19.85
C ASP A 52 4.29 20.91 -20.90
N VAL A 53 3.76 21.93 -21.58
CA VAL A 53 4.51 22.77 -22.53
C VAL A 53 5.70 23.45 -21.83
N LEU A 54 5.50 23.97 -20.62
CA LEU A 54 6.54 24.65 -19.86
C LEU A 54 7.65 23.70 -19.37
N ARG A 55 7.32 22.42 -19.10
CA ARG A 55 8.30 21.41 -18.70
C ARG A 55 9.10 20.90 -19.90
N THR A 56 8.45 20.41 -20.94
CA THR A 56 9.10 19.88 -22.15
C THR A 56 8.10 19.83 -23.31
N PRO A 57 8.47 20.29 -24.52
CA PRO A 57 7.55 20.31 -25.67
C PRO A 57 7.04 18.91 -26.08
N GLU A 58 7.77 17.84 -25.77
CA GLU A 58 7.33 16.45 -26.01
C GLU A 58 6.12 16.05 -25.17
N LEU A 59 5.86 16.73 -24.05
CA LEU A 59 4.71 16.49 -23.18
C LEU A 59 3.47 17.26 -23.63
N ALA A 60 3.60 18.20 -24.58
CA ALA A 60 2.50 19.02 -25.10
C ALA A 60 1.57 18.25 -26.05
N VAL A 61 1.18 17.04 -25.65
CA VAL A 61 0.31 16.15 -26.43
C VAL A 61 -1.10 16.25 -25.87
N LYS A 62 -2.04 16.68 -26.71
CA LYS A 62 -3.47 16.60 -26.38
C LYS A 62 -3.99 15.20 -26.73
N PRO A 63 -4.40 14.38 -25.75
CA PRO A 63 -4.96 13.07 -26.03
C PRO A 63 -6.27 13.18 -26.83
N SER A 64 -6.58 12.16 -27.62
CA SER A 64 -7.84 12.11 -28.38
C SER A 64 -9.03 11.69 -27.50
N ASP A 65 -10.24 12.10 -27.88
CA ASP A 65 -11.46 11.73 -27.18
C ASP A 65 -11.64 10.20 -27.08
N LEU A 66 -11.24 9.46 -28.12
CA LEU A 66 -11.27 7.99 -28.12
C LEU A 66 -10.30 7.38 -27.10
N PHE A 67 -9.15 8.02 -26.86
CA PHE A 67 -8.21 7.56 -25.84
C PHE A 67 -8.80 7.74 -24.45
N TYR A 68 -9.37 8.91 -24.16
CA TYR A 68 -10.07 9.16 -22.89
C TYR A 68 -11.22 8.17 -22.67
N ALA A 69 -12.04 7.92 -23.68
CA ALA A 69 -13.14 6.95 -23.58
C ALA A 69 -12.66 5.53 -23.28
N ARG A 70 -11.52 5.11 -23.85
CA ARG A 70 -10.92 3.80 -23.57
C ARG A 70 -10.38 3.70 -22.15
N ILE A 71 -9.74 4.76 -21.64
CA ILE A 71 -9.24 4.80 -20.26
C ILE A 71 -10.41 4.80 -19.27
N SER A 72 -11.39 5.68 -19.44
CA SER A 72 -12.58 5.72 -18.59
C SER A 72 -13.26 4.35 -18.53
N LYS A 73 -13.46 3.71 -19.68
CA LYS A 73 -14.01 2.34 -19.73
C LYS A 73 -13.13 1.30 -19.02
N ALA A 74 -11.81 1.43 -19.09
CA ALA A 74 -10.90 0.52 -18.41
C ALA A 74 -10.98 0.69 -16.88
N ILE A 75 -11.02 1.94 -16.41
CA ILE A 75 -11.18 2.28 -14.98
C ILE A 75 -12.54 1.79 -14.45
N ASP A 76 -13.62 2.00 -15.19
CA ASP A 76 -14.96 1.52 -14.80
C ASP A 76 -15.04 -0.01 -14.71
N ALA A 77 -14.16 -0.71 -15.45
CA ALA A 77 -14.06 -2.16 -15.44
C ALA A 77 -13.12 -2.69 -14.34
N GLU A 78 -12.42 -1.83 -13.61
CA GLU A 78 -11.56 -2.27 -12.51
C GLU A 78 -12.41 -2.80 -11.35
N PRO A 79 -12.14 -4.01 -10.84
CA PRO A 79 -12.85 -4.54 -9.69
C PRO A 79 -12.51 -3.69 -8.47
N THR A 80 -13.54 -3.14 -7.80
CA THR A 80 -13.35 -2.38 -6.55
C THR A 80 -12.56 -3.22 -5.56
N ILE A 81 -11.30 -2.83 -5.31
CA ILE A 81 -10.45 -3.45 -4.30
C ILE A 81 -11.01 -3.04 -2.95
N ILE A 82 -11.95 -3.82 -2.42
CA ILE A 82 -12.29 -3.75 -1.00
C ILE A 82 -11.01 -4.15 -0.29
N ALA A 83 -10.28 -3.16 0.25
CA ALA A 83 -9.18 -3.38 1.15
C ALA A 83 -9.61 -4.48 2.12
N PRO A 84 -8.84 -5.56 2.30
CA PRO A 84 -9.28 -6.67 3.14
C PRO A 84 -9.59 -6.10 4.51
N GLY A 85 -10.88 -5.94 4.79
CA GLY A 85 -11.38 -5.60 6.10
C GLY A 85 -10.67 -6.56 7.02
N ASN A 86 -9.99 -6.00 8.02
CA ASN A 86 -9.27 -6.69 9.08
C ASN A 86 -10.11 -7.85 9.62
N LEU A 87 -10.05 -8.99 8.93
CA LEU A 87 -10.55 -10.28 9.34
C LEU A 87 -9.70 -10.65 10.53
N ARG A 88 -10.05 -10.10 11.69
CA ARG A 88 -9.63 -10.56 13.00
C ARG A 88 -9.95 -12.04 12.99
N ARG A 89 -8.95 -12.86 12.65
CA ARG A 89 -9.03 -14.31 12.77
C ARG A 89 -9.56 -14.56 14.17
N ARG A 90 -10.74 -15.19 14.25
CA ARG A 90 -11.28 -15.70 15.51
C ARG A 90 -10.26 -16.71 16.07
N SER A 91 -9.32 -16.21 16.86
CA SER A 91 -8.34 -17.00 17.60
C SER A 91 -9.00 -17.53 18.88
N GLY A 92 -10.11 -18.26 18.74
CA GLY A 92 -10.76 -18.95 19.86
C GLY A 92 -10.33 -20.41 20.00
N VAL A 93 -9.84 -21.03 18.92
CA VAL A 93 -9.49 -22.47 18.91
C VAL A 93 -8.16 -22.76 19.60
N ARG A 94 -7.27 -21.76 19.74
CA ARG A 94 -5.93 -21.96 20.31
C ARG A 94 -5.90 -22.17 21.82
N MET A 95 -6.99 -21.87 22.53
CA MET A 95 -7.01 -21.97 24.00
C MET A 95 -7.32 -23.38 24.51
N GLY A 96 -7.94 -24.25 23.69
CA GLY A 96 -8.18 -25.66 24.03
C GLY A 96 -6.99 -26.59 23.75
N LEU A 97 -6.04 -26.17 22.91
CA LEU A 97 -4.89 -27.01 22.54
C LEU A 97 -3.79 -27.06 23.60
N SER A 98 -3.73 -26.09 24.52
CA SER A 98 -2.68 -26.08 25.55
C SER A 98 -2.73 -27.31 26.47
N GLY A 99 -3.93 -27.82 26.79
CA GLY A 99 -4.06 -29.05 27.58
C GLY A 99 -3.62 -30.31 26.81
N LEU A 100 -4.01 -30.43 25.54
CA LEU A 100 -3.64 -31.57 24.70
C LEU A 100 -2.13 -31.59 24.41
N ALA A 101 -1.52 -30.42 24.16
CA ALA A 101 -0.08 -30.31 23.95
C ALA A 101 0.72 -30.77 25.19
N VAL A 102 0.27 -30.41 26.40
CA VAL A 102 0.89 -30.87 27.64
C VAL A 102 0.74 -32.39 27.80
N ALA A 103 -0.45 -32.94 27.56
CA ALA A 103 -0.67 -34.39 27.64
C ALA A 103 0.20 -35.17 26.62
N ALA A 104 0.30 -34.68 25.38
CA ALA A 104 1.14 -35.27 24.35
C ALA A 104 2.64 -35.17 24.69
N ALA A 105 3.07 -34.06 25.30
CA ALA A 105 4.45 -33.89 25.76
C ALA A 105 4.81 -34.84 26.91
N VAL A 106 3.92 -35.04 27.88
CA VAL A 106 4.16 -36.02 28.97
C VAL A 106 4.16 -37.44 28.42
N ALA A 107 3.23 -37.78 27.52
CA ALA A 107 3.20 -39.09 26.88
C ALA A 107 4.45 -39.37 26.04
N SER A 108 4.95 -38.38 25.29
CA SER A 108 6.19 -38.54 24.52
C SER A 108 7.42 -38.64 25.42
N VAL A 109 7.48 -37.92 26.54
CA VAL A 109 8.55 -38.10 27.55
C VAL A 109 8.50 -39.51 28.15
N VAL A 110 7.33 -40.03 28.50
CA VAL A 110 7.20 -41.41 29.03
C VAL A 110 7.60 -42.45 27.98
N TRP A 111 7.18 -42.27 26.73
CA TRP A 111 7.57 -43.15 25.61
C TRP A 111 9.08 -43.10 25.33
N VAL A 112 9.68 -41.91 25.33
CA VAL A 112 11.12 -41.73 25.14
C VAL A 112 11.91 -42.22 26.34
N ALA A 113 11.37 -42.12 27.57
CA ALA A 113 12.00 -42.65 28.79
C ALA A 113 11.93 -44.18 28.86
N MET A 114 10.93 -44.80 28.22
CA MET A 114 10.74 -46.26 28.17
C MET A 114 12.02 -47.03 27.78
N PRO A 115 12.77 -46.66 26.72
CA PRO A 115 14.05 -47.28 26.37
C PRO A 115 15.23 -46.86 27.26
N TYR A 116 15.08 -45.98 28.26
CA TYR A 116 16.14 -45.74 29.26
C TYR A 116 15.96 -46.61 30.51
N PHE A 117 14.74 -47.13 30.75
CA PHE A 117 14.51 -48.22 31.69
C PHE A 117 14.96 -49.59 31.14
N VAL A 118 15.28 -49.65 29.84
CA VAL A 118 15.86 -50.80 29.15
C VAL A 118 17.28 -50.39 28.73
N PRO A 119 18.36 -50.91 29.31
CA PRO A 119 19.70 -50.39 29.01
C PRO A 119 20.06 -50.64 27.55
N MET A 120 20.13 -49.56 26.76
CA MET A 120 20.64 -49.54 25.39
C MET A 120 21.62 -48.37 25.29
N ASP A 121 22.91 -48.71 25.32
CA ASP A 121 24.04 -47.80 25.20
C ASP A 121 24.11 -47.23 23.78
N GLY A 122 24.06 -45.90 23.62
CA GLY A 122 24.29 -45.28 22.32
C GLY A 122 24.06 -43.77 22.29
N SER A 123 25.14 -43.01 22.35
CA SER A 123 25.23 -41.54 22.20
C SER A 123 24.83 -41.07 20.78
N VAL A 124 24.02 -40.01 20.68
CA VAL A 124 23.70 -39.33 19.41
C VAL A 124 23.95 -37.82 19.52
N GLU A 125 24.84 -37.30 18.67
CA GLU A 125 25.12 -35.88 18.46
C GLU A 125 24.06 -35.19 17.58
N THR A 126 23.76 -33.92 17.87
CA THR A 126 22.82 -33.07 17.09
C THR A 126 23.55 -32.09 16.15
N PRO A 127 23.15 -31.94 14.87
CA PRO A 127 23.77 -30.99 13.94
C PRO A 127 23.21 -29.56 14.12
N ARG A 128 24.08 -28.56 14.02
CA ARG A 128 23.73 -27.12 14.01
C ARG A 128 23.78 -26.55 12.60
N ILE A 129 22.76 -25.79 12.21
CA ILE A 129 22.67 -25.10 10.91
C ILE A 129 23.04 -23.62 11.10
N LEU A 130 23.89 -23.11 10.21
CA LEU A 130 24.45 -21.75 10.20
C LEU A 130 23.58 -20.82 9.32
N ALA A 131 23.25 -19.62 9.80
CA ALA A 131 22.54 -18.59 9.03
C ALA A 131 23.53 -17.58 8.42
N THR A 132 23.31 -17.21 7.15
CA THR A 132 24.10 -16.21 6.41
C THR A 132 23.69 -14.79 6.80
N SER A 133 24.66 -13.89 7.00
CA SER A 133 24.45 -12.49 7.37
C SER A 133 23.81 -11.68 6.23
N GLU A 134 22.69 -11.00 6.51
CA GLU A 134 22.01 -10.07 5.59
C GLU A 134 22.63 -8.66 5.65
N ASP A 135 22.87 -8.05 4.49
CA ASP A 135 23.55 -6.76 4.31
C ASP A 135 22.70 -5.57 4.79
N SER A 136 23.24 -4.77 5.72
CA SER A 136 22.55 -3.64 6.35
C SER A 136 22.27 -2.50 5.37
N GLY A 137 23.13 -2.29 4.37
CA GLY A 137 22.95 -1.21 3.38
C GLY A 137 21.73 -1.41 2.48
N LEU A 138 21.42 -2.67 2.17
CA LEU A 138 20.23 -3.03 1.41
C LEU A 138 18.95 -2.74 2.20
N ARG A 139 18.97 -2.97 3.52
CA ARG A 139 17.82 -2.71 4.39
C ARG A 139 17.51 -1.22 4.52
N ASP A 140 18.53 -0.38 4.67
CA ASP A 140 18.36 1.09 4.75
C ASP A 140 17.84 1.67 3.42
N TYR A 141 18.37 1.19 2.29
CA TYR A 141 17.88 1.59 0.97
C TYR A 141 16.41 1.20 0.75
N LEU A 142 16.05 -0.04 1.13
CA LEU A 142 14.67 -0.53 1.03
C LEU A 142 13.72 0.20 1.97
N SER A 143 14.14 0.53 3.20
CA SER A 143 13.31 1.30 4.14
C SER A 143 13.05 2.73 3.63
N ALA A 144 14.06 3.39 3.06
CA ALA A 144 13.90 4.73 2.52
C ALA A 144 12.94 4.76 1.30
N HIS A 145 13.02 3.77 0.41
CA HIS A 145 12.10 3.68 -0.72
C HIS A 145 10.68 3.25 -0.31
N GLN A 146 10.54 2.51 0.78
CA GLN A 146 9.23 2.11 1.33
C GLN A 146 8.46 3.28 1.93
N GLU A 147 9.16 4.30 2.46
CA GLU A 147 8.54 5.54 2.96
C GLU A 147 7.88 6.34 1.84
N ILE A 148 8.51 6.38 0.65
CA ILE A 148 8.02 7.10 -0.53
C ILE A 148 6.85 6.36 -1.21
N ALA A 149 6.88 5.03 -1.22
CA ALA A 149 5.87 4.21 -1.90
C ALA A 149 4.59 3.96 -1.07
N GLY A 150 4.54 4.46 0.18
CA GLY A 150 3.54 4.05 1.16
C GLY A 150 3.74 2.59 1.60
N ALA A 151 3.31 2.25 2.81
CA ALA A 151 3.44 0.89 3.35
C ALA A 151 2.61 -0.13 2.54
N SER A 152 3.16 -0.62 1.43
CA SER A 152 2.57 -1.68 0.62
C SER A 152 3.04 -3.03 1.17
N PRO A 153 2.16 -3.84 1.78
CA PRO A 153 2.54 -5.19 2.17
C PRO A 153 2.76 -6.01 0.89
N VAL A 154 4.03 -6.38 0.64
CA VAL A 154 4.40 -7.34 -0.42
C VAL A 154 3.62 -8.64 -0.20
N ARG A 155 2.55 -8.85 -0.97
CA ARG A 155 1.74 -10.06 -0.91
C ARG A 155 2.43 -11.15 -1.70
N GLN A 156 3.06 -12.10 -1.01
CA GLN A 156 3.52 -13.33 -1.64
C GLN A 156 2.31 -14.11 -2.17
N VAL A 157 2.31 -14.38 -3.48
CA VAL A 157 1.35 -15.29 -4.13
C VAL A 157 2.07 -16.59 -4.44
N SER A 158 1.60 -17.70 -3.85
CA SER A 158 2.05 -19.04 -4.24
C SER A 158 1.18 -19.53 -5.39
N PHE A 159 1.77 -19.76 -6.55
CA PHE A 159 1.10 -20.50 -7.62
C PHE A 159 0.99 -21.97 -7.19
N GLY A 160 -0.23 -22.40 -6.90
CA GLY A 160 -0.51 -23.83 -6.77
C GLY A 160 -0.35 -24.47 -8.13
N ALA A 161 0.68 -25.30 -8.30
CA ALA A 161 0.80 -26.18 -9.45
C ALA A 161 -0.39 -27.16 -9.44
N GLY A 162 -1.43 -26.83 -10.20
CA GLY A 162 -2.55 -27.71 -10.48
C GLY A 162 -2.05 -28.95 -11.21
N ARG A 163 -2.19 -30.10 -10.54
CA ARG A 163 -1.81 -31.42 -11.04
C ARG A 163 -2.90 -31.92 -12.01
N GLN A 164 -2.44 -32.54 -13.09
CA GLN A 164 -3.20 -33.16 -14.19
C GLN A 164 -4.19 -34.22 -13.70
#